data_AF-A0A2E8TQB3-F1
#
_entry.id   AF-A0A2E8TQB3-F1
#
_cell.length_a   1.000
_cell.length_b   1.000
_cell.length_c   1.000
_cell.angle_alpha   90.00
_cell.angle_beta   90.00
_cell.angle_gamma   90.00
#
_symmetry.space_group_name_H-M   'P 1'
#
loop_
_entity.id
_entity.type
_entity.pdbx_description
1 polymer ?
#
loop_
_entity_poly.entity_id
_entity_poly.type
_entity_poly.pdbx_seq_one_letter_code
_entity_poly.pdbx_strand_id
1 'polypeptide(L)'
;MEAGRPEWWDDAVTHLSIDPLLGRIVEMYGTEGLSGRGEIFQTLVRSIVGQQISVKAADIVHSRLEELCGEINRKSVGSCTPDELSSCGLSHQKSLYIHGIATSDTPLLPEGYGEMDD
;
A
#
# COMPACT_ATOMS: atom_id res chain seq x y z
N MET A 1 -5.79 7.63 5.23
CA MET A 1 -5.88 7.61 3.75
C MET A 1 -7.31 7.32 3.37
N GLU A 2 -7.89 8.18 2.56
CA GLU A 2 -9.29 8.05 2.14
C GLU A 2 -9.44 6.91 1.14
N ALA A 3 -10.59 6.25 1.19
CA ALA A 3 -10.99 5.30 0.16
C ALA A 3 -11.64 6.06 -1.00
N GLY A 4 -11.33 5.65 -2.23
CA GLY A 4 -11.87 6.30 -3.42
C GLY A 4 -11.01 7.45 -3.96
N ARG A 5 -11.61 8.25 -4.83
CA ARG A 5 -10.94 9.35 -5.53
C ARG A 5 -10.67 10.50 -4.55
N PRO A 6 -9.43 11.03 -4.49
CA PRO A 6 -9.13 12.18 -3.65
C PRO A 6 -9.93 13.42 -4.07
N GLU A 7 -10.35 14.23 -3.09
CA GLU A 7 -11.11 15.47 -3.35
C GLU A 7 -10.33 16.47 -4.21
N TRP A 8 -9.00 16.53 -4.05
CA TRP A 8 -8.11 17.45 -4.78
C TRP A 8 -7.79 17.02 -6.22
N TRP A 9 -8.26 15.86 -6.68
CA TRP A 9 -7.80 15.29 -7.95
C TRP A 9 -8.16 16.17 -9.16
N ASP A 10 -9.37 16.71 -9.20
CA ASP A 10 -9.82 17.52 -10.34
C ASP A 10 -9.10 18.87 -10.41
N ASP A 11 -8.75 19.43 -9.25
CA ASP A 11 -7.92 20.64 -9.16
C ASP A 11 -6.50 20.36 -9.67
N ALA A 12 -5.91 19.22 -9.32
CA ALA A 12 -4.61 18.81 -9.82
C ALA A 12 -4.61 18.59 -11.35
N VAL A 13 -5.66 17.95 -11.89
CA VAL A 13 -5.83 17.78 -13.35
C VAL A 13 -5.93 19.15 -14.03
N THR A 14 -6.73 20.06 -13.49
CA THR A 14 -6.88 21.42 -14.03
C THR A 14 -5.55 22.18 -14.01
N HIS A 15 -4.82 22.12 -12.89
CA HIS A 15 -3.54 22.78 -12.72
C HIS A 15 -2.49 22.25 -13.72
N LEU A 16 -2.41 20.93 -13.91
CA LEU A 16 -1.44 20.31 -14.82
C LEU A 16 -1.84 20.45 -16.30
N SER A 17 -3.13 20.62 -16.61
CA SER A 17 -3.62 20.77 -17.99
C SER A 17 -3.11 22.03 -18.69
N ILE A 18 -2.82 23.10 -17.92
CA ILE A 18 -2.27 24.35 -18.47
C ILE A 18 -0.74 24.38 -18.51
N ASP A 19 -0.08 23.35 -17.97
CA ASP A 19 1.37 23.25 -17.99
C ASP A 19 1.88 22.98 -19.43
N PRO A 20 2.87 23.73 -19.95
CA PRO A 20 3.35 23.56 -21.33
C PRO A 20 3.96 22.18 -21.64
N LEU A 21 4.47 21.46 -20.65
CA LEU A 21 5.09 20.14 -20.80
C LEU A 21 4.11 19.02 -20.47
N LEU A 22 3.34 19.18 -19.40
CA LEU A 22 2.46 18.13 -18.88
C LEU A 22 1.04 18.19 -19.45
N GLY A 23 0.58 19.35 -19.93
CA GLY A 23 -0.80 19.54 -20.39
C GLY A 23 -1.22 18.56 -21.48
N ARG A 24 -0.33 18.29 -22.45
CA ARG A 24 -0.58 17.28 -23.50
C ARG A 24 -0.69 15.87 -22.91
N ILE A 25 0.06 15.54 -21.87
CA ILE A 25 0.00 14.22 -21.22
C ILE A 25 -1.34 14.07 -20.49
N VAL A 26 -1.77 15.12 -19.78
CA VAL A 26 -3.06 15.15 -19.09
C VAL A 26 -4.22 15.05 -20.07
N GLU A 27 -4.16 15.72 -21.22
CA GLU A 27 -5.19 15.59 -22.26
C GLU A 27 -5.29 14.16 -22.82
N MET A 28 -4.16 13.47 -22.98
CA MET A 28 -4.14 12.11 -23.53
C MET A 28 -4.54 11.04 -22.51
N TYR A 29 -4.20 11.21 -21.22
CA TYR A 29 -4.28 10.14 -20.21
C TYR A 29 -5.00 10.53 -18.91
N GLY A 30 -5.45 11.77 -18.75
CA GLY A 30 -6.02 12.30 -17.50
C GLY A 30 -7.45 11.86 -17.18
N THR A 31 -8.03 10.97 -17.99
CA THR A 31 -9.35 10.37 -17.74
C THR A 31 -9.33 9.35 -16.59
N GLU A 32 -8.17 8.76 -16.32
CA GLU A 32 -7.96 7.88 -15.18
C GLU A 32 -7.62 8.68 -13.91
N GLY A 33 -8.04 8.15 -12.75
CA GLY A 33 -7.89 8.82 -11.46
C GLY A 33 -7.14 7.98 -10.43
N LEU A 34 -6.48 8.65 -9.49
CA LEU A 34 -6.04 7.96 -8.28
C LEU A 34 -7.25 7.50 -7.47
N SER A 35 -7.18 6.28 -6.93
CA SER A 35 -8.16 5.76 -5.99
C SER A 35 -7.43 5.13 -4.80
N GLY A 36 -7.75 5.60 -3.60
CA GLY A 36 -7.31 4.99 -2.36
C GLY A 36 -8.12 3.75 -2.02
N ARG A 37 -7.50 2.82 -1.27
CA ARG A 37 -8.17 1.60 -0.76
C ARG A 37 -8.67 1.70 0.68
N GLY A 38 -8.32 2.76 1.42
CA GLY A 38 -8.63 2.88 2.86
C GLY A 38 -7.79 1.98 3.79
N GLU A 39 -7.35 0.81 3.30
CA GLU A 39 -6.62 -0.18 4.09
C GLU A 39 -5.10 0.06 4.11
N ILE A 40 -4.64 0.91 5.04
CA ILE A 40 -3.23 1.34 5.12
C ILE A 40 -2.30 0.17 5.47
N PHE A 41 -2.66 -0.66 6.45
CA PHE A 41 -1.82 -1.79 6.86
C PHE A 41 -1.64 -2.79 5.73
N GLN A 42 -2.74 -3.23 5.11
CA GLN A 42 -2.69 -4.17 3.99
C GLN A 42 -1.92 -3.57 2.80
N THR A 43 -2.11 -2.28 2.52
CA THR A 43 -1.36 -1.59 1.46
C THR A 43 0.15 -1.56 1.75
N LEU A 44 0.54 -1.31 3.00
CA LEU A 44 1.95 -1.35 3.41
C LEU A 44 2.53 -2.76 3.29
N VAL A 45 1.81 -3.79 3.76
CA VAL A 45 2.23 -5.18 3.61
C VAL A 45 2.39 -5.54 2.14
N ARG A 46 1.43 -5.19 1.27
CA ARG A 46 1.50 -5.45 -0.17
C ARG A 46 2.70 -4.75 -0.83
N SER A 47 3.01 -3.53 -0.39
CA SER A 47 4.21 -2.79 -0.83
C SER A 47 5.50 -3.54 -0.45
N ILE A 48 5.63 -3.98 0.81
CA ILE A 48 6.78 -4.75 1.30
C ILE A 48 6.92 -6.09 0.56
N VAL A 49 5.80 -6.79 0.32
CA VAL A 49 5.78 -8.05 -0.44
C VAL A 49 6.38 -7.85 -1.84
N GLY A 50 5.97 -6.81 -2.57
CA GLY A 50 6.37 -6.56 -3.96
C GLY A 50 7.80 -6.06 -4.17
N GLN A 51 8.49 -5.67 -3.11
CA GLN A 51 9.87 -5.15 -3.20
C GLN A 51 10.83 -6.14 -3.91
N GLN A 52 11.52 -5.66 -4.96
CA GLN A 52 12.57 -6.40 -5.69
C GLN A 52 12.12 -7.72 -6.36
N ILE A 53 10.83 -7.90 -6.61
CA ILE A 53 10.28 -9.04 -7.33
C ILE A 53 9.30 -8.59 -8.41
N SER A 54 8.93 -9.47 -9.34
CA SER A 54 7.93 -9.15 -10.36
C SER A 54 6.53 -9.03 -9.74
N VAL A 55 5.64 -8.30 -10.42
CA VAL A 55 4.22 -8.18 -10.02
C VAL A 55 3.58 -9.56 -9.85
N LYS A 56 3.82 -10.48 -10.79
CA LYS A 56 3.30 -11.85 -10.73
C LYS A 56 3.81 -12.62 -9.50
N ALA A 57 5.08 -12.48 -9.15
CA ALA A 57 5.63 -13.13 -7.96
C ALA A 57 5.03 -12.51 -6.69
N ALA A 58 4.86 -11.18 -6.65
CA ALA A 58 4.24 -10.48 -5.55
C ALA A 58 2.79 -10.92 -5.33
N ASP A 59 2.00 -11.06 -6.39
CA ASP A 59 0.61 -11.52 -6.29
C ASP A 59 0.50 -12.96 -5.77
N ILE A 60 1.42 -13.85 -6.17
CA ILE A 60 1.48 -15.23 -5.65
C ILE A 60 1.77 -15.23 -4.14
N VAL A 61 2.78 -14.46 -3.70
CA VAL A 61 3.14 -14.38 -2.27
C VAL A 61 2.01 -13.73 -1.47
N HIS A 62 1.37 -12.70 -2.01
CA HIS A 62 0.23 -12.04 -1.38
C HIS A 62 -0.96 -13.00 -1.20
N SER A 63 -1.31 -13.76 -2.24
CA SER A 63 -2.40 -14.75 -2.18
C SER A 63 -2.15 -15.80 -1.09
N ARG A 64 -0.90 -16.27 -0.96
CA ARG A 64 -0.51 -17.23 0.11
C ARG A 64 -0.59 -16.61 1.51
N LEU A 65 -0.31 -15.32 1.65
CA LEU A 65 -0.50 -14.60 2.92
C LEU A 65 -1.99 -14.46 3.26
N GLU A 66 -2.84 -14.19 2.27
CA GLU A 66 -4.30 -14.18 2.45
C GLU A 66 -4.81 -15.58 2.84
N GLU A 67 -4.30 -16.64 2.24
CA GLU A 67 -4.64 -18.02 2.63
C GLU A 67 -4.21 -18.34 4.08
N LEU A 68 -3.03 -17.89 4.50
CA LEU A 68 -2.51 -18.12 5.86
C LEU A 68 -3.26 -17.30 6.91
N CYS A 69 -3.49 -16.02 6.65
CA CYS A 69 -4.00 -15.06 7.62
C CYS A 69 -5.52 -14.84 7.54
N GLY A 70 -6.16 -15.29 6.45
CA GLY A 70 -7.50 -14.85 6.06
C GLY A 70 -7.47 -13.40 5.59
N GLU A 71 -7.79 -12.48 6.49
CA GLU A 71 -7.67 -11.04 6.24
C GLU A 71 -6.29 -10.56 6.68
N ILE A 72 -5.58 -9.77 5.86
CA ILE A 72 -4.28 -9.21 6.23
C ILE A 72 -4.49 -7.94 7.07
N ASN A 73 -4.47 -8.09 8.39
CA ASN A 73 -4.54 -7.01 9.37
C ASN A 73 -3.50 -7.23 10.48
N ARG A 74 -3.31 -6.24 11.37
CA ARG A 74 -2.30 -6.33 12.44
C ARG A 74 -2.50 -7.55 13.35
N LYS A 75 -3.75 -7.92 13.63
CA LYS A 75 -4.09 -9.04 14.52
C LYS A 75 -3.75 -10.39 13.89
N SER A 76 -4.16 -10.62 12.64
CA SER A 76 -3.91 -11.90 11.96
C SER A 76 -2.42 -12.11 11.73
N VAL A 77 -1.72 -11.10 11.19
CA VAL A 77 -0.28 -11.16 10.93
C VAL A 77 0.52 -11.28 12.23
N GLY A 78 0.14 -10.53 13.28
CA GLY A 78 0.80 -10.59 14.59
C GLY A 78 0.54 -11.87 15.38
N SER A 79 -0.41 -12.71 14.94
CA SER A 79 -0.64 -14.05 15.50
C SER A 79 0.21 -15.13 14.84
N CYS A 80 0.85 -14.83 13.70
CA CYS A 80 1.78 -15.71 13.01
C CYS A 80 3.21 -15.50 13.51
N THR A 81 4.06 -16.50 13.33
CA THR A 81 5.50 -16.39 13.51
C THR A 81 6.18 -15.90 12.22
N PRO A 82 7.39 -15.29 12.31
CA PRO A 82 8.15 -14.91 11.11
C PRO A 82 8.44 -16.09 10.16
N ASP A 83 8.58 -17.30 10.69
CA ASP A 83 8.82 -18.51 9.90
C ASP A 83 7.56 -18.95 9.13
N GLU A 84 6.38 -18.89 9.76
CA GLU A 84 5.10 -19.10 9.07
C GLU A 84 4.90 -18.08 7.94
N LEU A 85 5.22 -16.80 8.19
CA LEU A 85 5.18 -15.77 7.15
C LEU A 85 6.20 -16.04 6.03
N SER A 86 7.40 -16.51 6.37
CA SER A 86 8.42 -16.87 5.37
C SER A 86 7.98 -18.03 4.49
N SER A 87 7.20 -18.97 5.02
CA SER A 87 6.66 -20.12 4.28
C SER A 87 5.76 -19.71 3.10
N CYS A 88 5.18 -18.50 3.12
CA CYS A 88 4.41 -17.94 2.02
C CYS A 88 5.28 -17.51 0.81
N GLY A 89 6.61 -17.53 0.95
CA GLY A 89 7.56 -17.08 -0.08
C GLY A 89 8.14 -15.69 0.17
N LEU A 90 7.96 -15.15 1.38
CA LEU A 90 8.67 -13.95 1.82
C LEU A 90 10.14 -14.27 2.12
N SER A 91 11.03 -13.33 1.81
CA SER A 91 12.38 -13.38 2.35
C SER A 91 12.35 -13.19 3.86
N HIS A 92 13.38 -13.71 4.55
CA HIS A 92 13.49 -13.60 6.00
C HIS A 92 13.32 -12.16 6.50
N GLN A 93 13.96 -11.18 5.84
CA GLN A 93 13.82 -9.78 6.25
C GLN A 93 12.40 -9.23 6.06
N LYS A 94 11.72 -9.58 4.97
CA LYS A 94 10.32 -9.14 4.78
C LYS A 94 9.41 -9.72 5.84
N SER A 95 9.60 -10.98 6.22
CA SER A 95 8.86 -11.59 7.32
C SER A 95 9.07 -10.86 8.63
N LEU A 96 10.31 -10.51 8.97
CA LEU A 96 10.62 -9.75 10.19
C LEU A 96 10.01 -8.34 10.17
N TYR A 97 10.08 -7.62 9.04
CA TYR A 97 9.50 -6.27 8.94
C TYR A 97 7.97 -6.31 9.06
N ILE A 98 7.31 -7.19 8.32
CA ILE A 98 5.85 -7.32 8.33
C ILE A 98 5.37 -7.72 9.73
N HIS A 99 6.01 -8.71 10.35
CA HIS A 99 5.69 -9.12 11.72
C HIS A 99 5.94 -7.99 12.72
N GLY A 100 7.11 -7.34 12.66
CA GLY A 100 7.46 -6.25 13.56
C GLY A 100 6.48 -5.07 13.47
N ILE A 101 6.03 -4.70 12.28
CA ILE A 101 5.01 -3.67 12.08
C ILE A 101 3.65 -4.11 12.64
N ALA A 102 3.31 -5.40 12.50
CA ALA A 102 2.05 -5.94 13.02
C ALA A 102 1.99 -5.94 14.55
N THR A 103 3.10 -6.27 15.21
CA THR A 103 3.20 -6.39 16.67
C THR A 103 3.67 -5.13 17.37
N SER A 104 4.00 -4.07 16.63
CA SER A 104 4.43 -2.80 17.22
C SER A 104 3.23 -2.01 17.75
N ASP A 105 3.35 -1.47 18.96
CA ASP A 105 2.36 -0.53 19.52
C ASP A 105 2.38 0.85 18.84
N THR A 106 3.38 1.12 18.00
CA THR A 106 3.48 2.38 17.26
C THR A 106 2.35 2.46 16.22
N PRO A 107 1.55 3.54 16.20
CA PRO A 107 0.57 3.80 15.15
C PRO A 107 1.21 3.81 13.75
N LEU A 108 0.49 3.34 12.72
CA LEU A 108 1.00 3.37 11.34
C LEU A 108 1.15 4.79 10.79
N LEU A 109 0.29 5.69 11.25
CA LEU A 109 0.29 7.09 10.89
C LEU A 109 0.51 7.91 12.16
N PRO A 110 1.27 9.02 12.09
CA PRO A 110 1.41 9.93 13.21
C PRO A 110 0.06 10.54 13.61
N GLU A 111 -0.03 11.02 14.86
CA GLU A 111 -1.16 11.84 15.28
C GLU A 111 -1.24 13.10 14.40
N GLY A 112 -2.46 13.45 13.98
CA GLY A 112 -2.68 14.61 13.11
C GLY A 112 -2.29 14.41 11.65
N TYR A 113 -1.99 13.18 11.19
CA TYR A 113 -1.57 12.92 9.80
C TYR A 113 -2.46 13.56 8.72
N GLY A 114 -3.78 13.64 8.93
CA GLY A 114 -4.70 14.25 7.97
C GLY A 114 -4.59 15.78 7.86
N GLU A 115 -3.96 16.44 8.82
CA GLU A 115 -3.76 17.89 8.87
C GLU A 115 -2.31 18.30 8.58
N MET A 116 -1.41 17.32 8.41
CA MET A 116 -0.01 17.59 8.07
C MET A 116 0.07 18.13 6.64
N ASP A 117 0.91 19.14 6.44
CA ASP A 117 1.35 19.55 5.11
C ASP A 117 2.39 18.56 4.55
N ASP A 118 2.46 18.51 3.22
CA ASP A 118 3.50 17.78 2.48
C ASP A 118 4.83 18.56 2.47
#